data_AF-A0A059BLK8-F1
#
_entry.id   AF-A0A059BLK8-F1
#
_cell.length_a   1.000
_cell.length_b   1.000
_cell.length_c   1.000
_cell.angle_alpha   90.00
_cell.angle_beta   90.00
_cell.angle_gamma   90.00
#
_symmetry.space_group_name_H-M   'P 1'
#
loop_
_entity.id
_entity.type
_entity.pdbx_description
1 polymer ?
#
loop_
_entity_poly.entity_id
_entity_poly.type
_entity_poly.pdbx_seq_one_letter_code
_entity_poly.pdbx_strand_id
1 'polypeptide(L)'
;MPFPASLPSPPPERSSSISDVEAILNYKFKNPKLLEEALTHPSVQYTPNYERLEFLGDRVVNLVVGDYLFQAYTDLNEGELTDLMKANVSNENLARVALRRGLYPFLRHKMPNSDDQVSEFARAVEEEDGGSVKAPDFLADIVESVAAAIYYDVGSNLKRFWKIFKGLLGPIVGPESVNHGFDGPLEIEKAKLELDKLCVQKKWHKPNYETVVSDPQQHVCTVEIVTGDGVPYSVKGEKKSSKKEAEKCAAYRMLLVLNDQAQKRKRDEEMFSPTSLPSLSPERGPSVSQVEAILRYKFEDPKLLEEALTHSSILDAPSYERLEFVGDRVLNLAVSDHLVQAYPELDQGQLSTLLSANVCKEKLAQVALRCKLYKFLSHKMQYSNGQVSEFARAVEEENGGSVEAPKFLEDIVKSVVAAIYYDVGSKLKRFWKIFKGLLEPLVGPEEFQKQPEPVNRGFDGPLEIKEAKKKLHNLCGKKKWPFPNYKREVLDPPQSKEYAFTVEVVTGDGVPHSVKGEKRSSRREAESSFVQKITPFTRGVLCLVTSSQRSNYKKDAFFHIIMVG
;
A
#
# COMPACT_ATOMS: atom_id res chain seq x y z
N MET A 1 -23.19 -4.52 -17.21
CA MET A 1 -23.31 -4.32 -18.66
C MET A 1 -22.25 -5.16 -19.33
N PRO A 2 -22.55 -5.83 -20.45
CA PRO A 2 -21.54 -6.56 -21.23
C PRO A 2 -20.45 -5.60 -21.73
N PHE A 3 -19.23 -6.11 -21.93
CA PHE A 3 -18.11 -5.34 -22.49
C PHE A 3 -18.45 -4.88 -23.92
N PRO A 4 -18.04 -3.66 -24.33
CA PRO A 4 -18.32 -3.16 -25.67
C PRO A 4 -17.58 -4.01 -26.73
N ALA A 5 -18.33 -4.60 -27.65
CA ALA A 5 -17.87 -5.59 -28.64
C ALA A 5 -16.99 -5.03 -29.79
N SER A 6 -16.50 -3.80 -29.70
CA SER A 6 -15.67 -3.21 -30.76
C SER A 6 -14.78 -2.08 -30.25
N LEU A 7 -13.54 -2.05 -30.76
CA LEU A 7 -12.54 -1.00 -30.53
C LEU A 7 -13.10 0.41 -30.78
N PRO A 8 -12.69 1.43 -29.99
CA PRO A 8 -13.12 2.79 -30.24
C PRO A 8 -12.48 3.37 -31.50
N SER A 9 -13.27 4.19 -32.19
CA SER A 9 -12.84 5.10 -33.26
C SER A 9 -11.81 6.12 -32.72
N PRO A 10 -11.03 6.81 -33.58
CA PRO A 10 -10.06 7.82 -33.15
C PRO A 10 -10.67 8.86 -32.20
N PRO A 11 -9.86 9.45 -31.28
CA PRO A 11 -10.38 10.30 -30.21
C PRO A 11 -11.21 11.45 -30.78
N PRO A 12 -12.42 11.70 -30.24
CA PRO A 12 -13.32 12.74 -30.73
C PRO A 12 -12.73 14.14 -30.49
N GLU A 13 -13.28 15.17 -31.16
CA GLU A 13 -12.88 16.56 -30.97
C GLU A 13 -12.97 17.00 -29.48
N ARG A 14 -12.13 17.95 -29.06
CA ARG A 14 -11.92 18.31 -27.63
C ARG A 14 -13.20 18.60 -26.83
N SER A 15 -14.20 19.21 -27.46
CA SER A 15 -15.48 19.54 -26.82
C SER A 15 -16.41 18.33 -26.69
N SER A 16 -16.41 17.41 -27.67
CA SER A 16 -17.17 16.15 -27.61
C SER A 16 -16.67 15.23 -26.49
N SER A 17 -15.35 15.12 -26.29
CA SER A 17 -14.78 14.22 -25.26
C SER A 17 -15.19 14.56 -23.82
N ILE A 18 -15.42 15.83 -23.51
CA ILE A 18 -15.79 16.27 -22.15
C ILE A 18 -17.25 15.91 -21.88
N SER A 19 -18.15 16.27 -22.81
CA SER A 19 -19.59 16.02 -22.65
C SER A 19 -19.90 14.52 -22.53
N ASP A 20 -19.17 13.67 -23.25
CA ASP A 20 -19.34 12.22 -23.20
C ASP A 20 -18.92 11.64 -21.84
N VAL A 21 -17.79 12.08 -21.29
CA VAL A 21 -17.35 11.65 -19.96
C VAL A 21 -18.25 12.21 -18.86
N GLU A 22 -18.75 13.45 -18.99
CA GLU A 22 -19.78 14.00 -18.11
C GLU A 22 -21.06 13.15 -18.11
N ALA A 23 -21.45 12.61 -19.28
CA ALA A 23 -22.59 11.71 -19.40
C ALA A 23 -22.32 10.35 -18.73
N ILE A 24 -21.12 9.77 -18.90
CA ILE A 24 -20.68 8.54 -18.22
C ILE A 24 -20.74 8.70 -16.69
N LEU A 25 -20.29 9.86 -16.19
CA LEU A 25 -20.26 10.18 -14.77
C LEU A 25 -21.63 10.61 -14.23
N ASN A 26 -22.60 10.90 -15.11
CA ASN A 26 -23.85 11.58 -14.77
C ASN A 26 -23.60 12.86 -13.93
N TYR A 27 -22.57 13.63 -14.32
CA TYR A 27 -22.09 14.80 -13.59
C TYR A 27 -21.51 15.83 -14.55
N LYS A 28 -21.96 17.08 -14.42
CA LYS A 28 -21.39 18.22 -15.15
C LYS A 28 -20.37 18.95 -14.28
N PHE A 29 -19.16 19.09 -14.78
CA PHE A 29 -18.08 19.81 -14.12
C PHE A 29 -18.37 21.32 -14.14
N LYS A 30 -18.12 21.98 -13.01
CA LYS A 30 -18.11 23.45 -12.96
C LYS A 30 -16.85 23.99 -13.62
N ASN A 31 -15.74 23.27 -13.48
CA ASN A 31 -14.48 23.56 -14.13
C ASN A 31 -14.08 22.39 -15.06
N PRO A 32 -14.45 22.43 -16.35
CA PRO A 32 -14.10 21.40 -17.32
C PRO A 32 -12.60 21.17 -17.46
N LYS A 33 -11.75 22.16 -17.13
CA LYS A 33 -10.30 22.02 -17.20
C LYS A 33 -9.75 20.93 -16.27
N LEU A 34 -10.42 20.67 -15.14
CA LEU A 34 -10.03 19.57 -14.24
C LEU A 34 -10.19 18.21 -14.92
N LEU A 35 -11.28 18.04 -15.67
CA LEU A 35 -11.52 16.82 -16.43
C LEU A 35 -10.57 16.71 -17.63
N GLU A 36 -10.28 17.83 -18.30
CA GLU A 36 -9.28 17.85 -19.37
C GLU A 36 -7.88 17.44 -18.90
N GLU A 37 -7.45 17.91 -17.73
CA GLU A 37 -6.18 17.53 -17.09
C GLU A 37 -6.18 16.05 -16.70
N ALA A 38 -7.25 15.56 -16.06
CA ALA A 38 -7.39 14.15 -15.68
C ALA A 38 -7.36 13.19 -16.89
N LEU A 39 -7.79 13.65 -18.06
CA LEU A 39 -7.77 12.85 -19.29
C LEU A 39 -6.51 13.09 -20.14
N THR A 40 -5.46 13.70 -19.61
CA THR A 40 -4.23 14.01 -20.36
C THR A 40 -3.03 13.24 -19.81
N HIS A 41 -2.50 12.29 -20.61
CA HIS A 41 -1.33 11.49 -20.23
C HIS A 41 -0.03 12.31 -20.32
N PRO A 42 0.99 12.05 -19.46
CA PRO A 42 2.32 12.67 -19.51
C PRO A 42 3.10 12.58 -20.83
N SER A 43 2.60 11.81 -21.80
CA SER A 43 3.20 11.67 -23.13
C SER A 43 2.85 12.84 -24.04
N VAL A 44 1.84 13.64 -23.65
CA VAL A 44 1.46 14.89 -24.29
C VAL A 44 2.29 16.02 -23.64
N GLN A 45 3.16 16.66 -24.43
CA GLN A 45 4.03 17.74 -23.94
C GLN A 45 3.27 19.07 -23.77
N TYR A 46 3.80 19.94 -22.89
CA TYR A 46 3.37 21.34 -22.71
C TYR A 46 1.93 21.56 -22.20
N THR A 47 1.36 20.57 -21.51
CA THR A 47 0.06 20.68 -20.84
C THR A 47 0.13 20.08 -19.44
N PRO A 48 -0.65 20.55 -18.47
CA PRO A 48 -0.93 19.80 -17.25
C PRO A 48 -1.37 18.38 -17.61
N ASN A 49 -0.84 17.40 -16.88
CA ASN A 49 -1.11 15.99 -17.08
C ASN A 49 -1.81 15.44 -15.82
N TYR A 50 -2.28 14.21 -15.89
CA TYR A 50 -3.05 13.64 -14.81
C TYR A 50 -2.23 13.26 -13.56
N GLU A 51 -0.90 13.22 -13.56
CA GLU A 51 -0.07 12.58 -12.51
C GLU A 51 -0.31 13.19 -11.11
N ARG A 52 -0.50 14.51 -11.04
CA ARG A 52 -0.82 15.19 -9.77
C ARG A 52 -2.25 14.90 -9.29
N LEU A 53 -3.18 14.73 -10.22
CA LEU A 53 -4.56 14.35 -9.92
C LEU A 53 -4.63 12.88 -9.53
N GLU A 54 -3.93 11.98 -10.21
CA GLU A 54 -3.77 10.56 -9.86
C GLU A 54 -3.25 10.41 -8.43
N PHE A 55 -2.16 11.10 -8.08
CA PHE A 55 -1.59 11.09 -6.73
C PHE A 55 -2.62 11.35 -5.62
N LEU A 56 -3.48 12.36 -5.81
CA LEU A 56 -4.53 12.67 -4.86
C LEU A 56 -5.72 11.71 -4.99
N GLY A 57 -6.03 11.33 -6.22
CA GLY A 57 -7.13 10.49 -6.65
C GLY A 57 -7.12 9.14 -5.97
N ASP A 58 -5.97 8.46 -6.00
CA ASP A 58 -5.72 7.22 -5.28
C ASP A 58 -6.15 7.34 -3.82
N ARG A 59 -5.81 8.45 -3.15
CA ARG A 59 -6.11 8.65 -1.72
C ARG A 59 -7.57 8.99 -1.46
N VAL A 60 -8.19 9.76 -2.35
CA VAL A 60 -9.63 10.05 -2.25
C VAL A 60 -10.44 8.77 -2.45
N VAL A 61 -10.11 7.97 -3.46
CA VAL A 61 -10.76 6.67 -3.72
C VAL A 61 -10.57 5.74 -2.53
N ASN A 62 -9.33 5.66 -2.01
CA ASN A 62 -9.04 4.83 -0.85
C ASN A 62 -9.86 5.23 0.38
N LEU A 63 -9.99 6.53 0.67
CA LEU A 63 -10.79 6.98 1.80
C LEU A 63 -12.27 6.68 1.62
N VAL A 64 -12.88 7.00 0.47
CA VAL A 64 -14.34 6.85 0.34
C VAL A 64 -14.79 5.40 0.25
N VAL A 65 -13.99 4.53 -0.37
CA VAL A 65 -14.30 3.10 -0.41
C VAL A 65 -14.07 2.50 0.98
N GLY A 66 -12.97 2.85 1.66
CA GLY A 66 -12.72 2.42 3.04
C GLY A 66 -13.81 2.88 4.01
N ASP A 67 -14.23 4.13 3.94
CA ASP A 67 -15.33 4.70 4.74
C ASP A 67 -16.66 3.99 4.47
N TYR A 68 -16.96 3.70 3.20
CA TYR A 68 -18.13 2.90 2.83
C TYR A 68 -18.07 1.49 3.42
N LEU A 69 -16.96 0.77 3.27
CA LEU A 69 -16.80 -0.59 3.79
C LEU A 69 -16.89 -0.63 5.32
N PHE A 70 -16.26 0.33 6.00
CA PHE A 70 -16.31 0.46 7.46
C PHE A 70 -17.75 0.67 7.98
N GLN A 71 -18.54 1.51 7.29
CA GLN A 71 -19.92 1.79 7.67
C GLN A 71 -20.89 0.68 7.26
N ALA A 72 -20.68 0.05 6.11
CA ALA A 72 -21.55 -1.00 5.59
C ALA A 72 -21.38 -2.34 6.33
N TYR A 73 -20.17 -2.61 6.83
CA TYR A 73 -19.81 -3.89 7.44
C TYR A 73 -19.27 -3.69 8.86
N THR A 74 -20.19 -3.44 9.80
CA THR A 74 -19.87 -3.18 11.21
C THR A 74 -19.26 -4.38 11.93
N ASP A 75 -19.55 -5.58 11.44
CA ASP A 75 -19.17 -6.84 12.09
C ASP A 75 -17.82 -7.38 11.60
N LEU A 76 -17.24 -6.77 10.56
CA LEU A 76 -15.96 -7.18 10.00
C LEU A 76 -14.79 -6.53 10.74
N ASN A 77 -13.73 -7.32 10.95
CA ASN A 77 -12.48 -6.87 11.54
C ASN A 77 -11.59 -6.11 10.52
N GLU A 78 -10.50 -5.51 11.00
CA GLU A 78 -9.57 -4.73 10.17
C GLU A 78 -9.00 -5.52 8.99
N GLY A 79 -8.62 -6.79 9.20
CA GLY A 79 -8.08 -7.65 8.15
C GLY A 79 -9.09 -7.91 7.04
N GLU A 80 -10.33 -8.26 7.40
CA GLU A 80 -11.43 -8.50 6.45
C GLU A 80 -11.78 -7.22 5.66
N LEU A 81 -11.80 -6.06 6.32
CA LEU A 81 -11.98 -4.77 5.68
C LEU A 81 -10.83 -4.45 4.72
N THR A 82 -9.60 -4.77 5.09
CA THR A 82 -8.41 -4.61 4.25
C THR A 82 -8.45 -5.51 3.01
N ASP A 83 -8.97 -6.73 3.10
CA ASP A 83 -9.11 -7.62 1.95
C ASP A 83 -10.24 -7.19 1.00
N LEU A 84 -11.39 -6.78 1.56
CA LEU A 84 -12.45 -6.12 0.78
C LEU A 84 -11.94 -4.86 0.10
N MET A 85 -11.09 -4.09 0.77
CA MET A 85 -10.49 -2.91 0.19
C MET A 85 -9.66 -3.27 -1.04
N LYS A 86 -8.73 -4.23 -0.92
CA LYS A 86 -7.89 -4.68 -2.05
C LYS A 86 -8.73 -5.14 -3.24
N ALA A 87 -9.83 -5.86 -2.99
CA ALA A 87 -10.74 -6.32 -4.03
C ALA A 87 -11.39 -5.15 -4.80
N ASN A 88 -11.66 -4.04 -4.11
CA ASN A 88 -12.36 -2.88 -4.68
C ASN A 88 -11.45 -1.81 -5.29
N VAL A 89 -10.23 -1.62 -4.78
CA VAL A 89 -9.33 -0.52 -5.24
C VAL A 89 -8.03 -0.99 -5.86
N SER A 90 -7.87 -2.29 -6.15
CA SER A 90 -6.68 -2.76 -6.87
C SER A 90 -6.57 -2.09 -8.25
N ASN A 91 -5.33 -1.88 -8.68
CA ASN A 91 -4.99 -1.38 -10.03
C ASN A 91 -5.74 -2.14 -11.12
N GLU A 92 -5.82 -3.47 -10.99
CA GLU A 92 -6.56 -4.32 -11.93
C GLU A 92 -8.06 -4.04 -11.90
N ASN A 93 -8.69 -3.90 -10.72
CA ASN A 93 -10.10 -3.59 -10.63
C ASN A 93 -10.41 -2.19 -11.19
N LEU A 94 -9.59 -1.18 -10.89
CA LEU A 94 -9.76 0.17 -11.45
C LEU A 94 -9.55 0.18 -12.97
N ALA A 95 -8.59 -0.59 -13.50
CA ALA A 95 -8.43 -0.76 -14.93
C ALA A 95 -9.66 -1.42 -15.59
N ARG A 96 -10.23 -2.45 -14.95
CA ARG A 96 -11.50 -3.06 -15.39
C ARG A 96 -12.66 -2.05 -15.36
N VAL A 97 -12.69 -1.14 -14.38
CA VAL A 97 -13.67 -0.04 -14.32
C VAL A 97 -13.49 0.90 -15.52
N ALA A 98 -12.27 1.31 -15.84
CA ALA A 98 -11.99 2.14 -17.01
C ALA A 98 -12.47 1.51 -18.31
N LEU A 99 -12.22 0.21 -18.51
CA LEU A 99 -12.72 -0.53 -19.69
C LEU A 99 -14.24 -0.61 -19.72
N ARG A 100 -14.85 -1.06 -18.61
CA ARG A 100 -16.31 -1.23 -18.50
C ARG A 100 -17.07 0.08 -18.72
N ARG A 101 -16.47 1.20 -18.33
CA ARG A 101 -17.04 2.55 -18.48
C ARG A 101 -16.62 3.24 -19.77
N GLY A 102 -15.75 2.62 -20.58
CA GLY A 102 -15.29 3.19 -21.85
C GLY A 102 -14.48 4.47 -21.67
N LEU A 103 -13.71 4.62 -20.59
CA LEU A 103 -12.93 5.83 -20.33
C LEU A 103 -11.68 5.95 -21.22
N TYR A 104 -11.09 4.82 -21.61
CA TYR A 104 -9.86 4.79 -22.41
C TYR A 104 -9.90 5.65 -23.69
N PRO A 105 -10.93 5.58 -24.55
CA PRO A 105 -10.98 6.41 -25.76
C PRO A 105 -10.93 7.93 -25.53
N PHE A 106 -11.20 8.40 -24.31
CA PHE A 106 -11.11 9.81 -23.97
C PHE A 106 -9.72 10.23 -23.46
N LEU A 107 -8.81 9.27 -23.22
CA LEU A 107 -7.45 9.53 -22.79
C LEU A 107 -6.62 10.13 -23.94
N ARG A 108 -6.09 11.33 -23.72
CA ARG A 108 -5.17 11.99 -24.64
C ARG A 108 -3.76 11.48 -24.38
N HIS A 109 -3.22 10.68 -25.29
CA HIS A 109 -1.86 10.15 -25.17
C HIS A 109 -1.14 10.09 -26.52
N LYS A 110 0.19 9.96 -26.44
CA LYS A 110 1.09 9.65 -27.57
C LYS A 110 1.92 8.39 -27.29
N MET A 111 1.42 7.52 -26.39
CA MET A 111 2.07 6.26 -26.06
C MET A 111 2.03 5.29 -27.25
N PRO A 112 3.14 4.60 -27.56
CA PRO A 112 3.13 3.52 -28.55
C PRO A 112 2.45 2.27 -27.96
N ASN A 113 1.80 1.48 -28.81
CA ASN A 113 1.21 0.17 -28.49
C ASN A 113 0.20 0.21 -27.32
N SER A 114 -0.41 1.36 -27.02
CA SER A 114 -1.42 1.47 -25.96
C SER A 114 -2.69 0.72 -26.35
N ASP A 115 -3.10 0.82 -27.62
CA ASP A 115 -4.29 0.12 -28.14
C ASP A 115 -4.10 -1.40 -28.07
N ASP A 116 -2.90 -1.90 -28.39
CA ASP A 116 -2.57 -3.32 -28.29
C ASP A 116 -2.62 -3.81 -26.84
N GLN A 117 -2.02 -3.06 -25.90
CA GLN A 117 -2.05 -3.36 -24.46
C GLN A 117 -3.49 -3.39 -23.92
N VAL A 118 -4.31 -2.42 -24.32
CA VAL A 118 -5.73 -2.34 -23.92
C VAL A 118 -6.52 -3.50 -24.50
N SER A 119 -6.28 -3.86 -25.77
CA SER A 119 -6.96 -4.97 -26.45
C SER A 119 -6.61 -6.32 -25.85
N GLU A 120 -5.34 -6.56 -25.55
CA GLU A 120 -4.86 -7.78 -24.89
C GLU A 120 -5.51 -7.92 -23.50
N PHE A 121 -5.51 -6.84 -22.71
CA PHE A 121 -6.12 -6.84 -21.39
C PHE A 121 -7.65 -7.01 -21.46
N ALA A 122 -8.34 -6.35 -22.40
CA ALA A 122 -9.78 -6.49 -22.58
C ALA A 122 -10.18 -7.94 -22.91
N ARG A 123 -9.45 -8.60 -23.82
CA ARG A 123 -9.68 -10.02 -24.15
C ARG A 123 -9.47 -10.93 -22.93
N ALA A 124 -8.41 -10.69 -22.15
CA ALA A 124 -8.14 -11.46 -20.94
C ALA A 124 -9.24 -11.28 -19.88
N VAL A 125 -9.82 -10.08 -19.76
CA VAL A 125 -10.93 -9.81 -18.85
C VAL A 125 -12.22 -10.52 -19.29
N GLU A 126 -12.49 -10.63 -20.59
CA GLU A 126 -13.64 -11.36 -21.13
C GLU A 126 -13.54 -12.88 -20.93
N GLU A 127 -12.32 -13.43 -21.01
CA GLU A 127 -12.06 -14.87 -20.84
C GLU A 127 -11.98 -15.31 -19.37
N GLU A 128 -12.24 -14.40 -18.42
CA GLU A 128 -12.02 -14.58 -16.96
C GLU A 128 -10.57 -14.99 -16.57
N ASP A 129 -9.64 -15.02 -17.53
CA ASP A 129 -8.20 -15.28 -17.37
C ASP A 129 -7.39 -13.99 -17.09
N GLY A 130 -8.09 -12.94 -16.63
CA GLY A 130 -7.52 -11.61 -16.38
C GLY A 130 -6.39 -11.57 -15.37
N GLY A 131 -6.18 -12.65 -14.60
CA GLY A 131 -5.03 -12.79 -13.69
C GLY A 131 -3.69 -13.04 -14.40
N SER A 132 -3.71 -13.52 -15.66
CA SER A 132 -2.50 -13.84 -16.42
C SER A 132 -1.89 -12.63 -17.13
N VAL A 133 -2.69 -11.61 -17.45
CA VAL A 133 -2.27 -10.40 -18.17
C VAL A 133 -2.19 -9.21 -17.21
N LYS A 134 -1.03 -8.55 -17.15
CA LYS A 134 -0.87 -7.36 -16.30
C LYS A 134 -1.73 -6.22 -16.85
N ALA A 135 -2.62 -5.69 -16.01
CA ALA A 135 -3.38 -4.48 -16.32
C ALA A 135 -2.44 -3.30 -16.67
N PRO A 136 -2.71 -2.56 -17.76
CA PRO A 136 -2.01 -1.33 -18.07
C PRO A 136 -2.26 -0.27 -16.98
N ASP A 137 -1.20 0.23 -16.36
CA ASP A 137 -1.29 1.12 -15.18
C ASP A 137 -2.11 2.39 -15.49
N PHE A 138 -1.95 2.98 -16.69
CA PHE A 138 -2.69 4.17 -17.11
C PHE A 138 -4.21 4.02 -17.13
N LEU A 139 -4.76 2.79 -17.15
CA LEU A 139 -6.21 2.58 -17.06
C LEU A 139 -6.73 2.80 -15.63
N ALA A 140 -5.95 2.46 -14.61
CA ALA A 140 -6.30 2.81 -13.24
C ALA A 140 -6.03 4.31 -12.99
N ASP A 141 -4.89 4.82 -13.47
CA ASP A 141 -4.50 6.22 -13.28
C ASP A 141 -5.58 7.20 -13.78
N ILE A 142 -6.26 6.89 -14.90
CA ILE A 142 -7.35 7.74 -15.40
C ILE A 142 -8.59 7.72 -14.49
N VAL A 143 -8.88 6.60 -13.82
CA VAL A 143 -10.00 6.51 -12.87
C VAL A 143 -9.69 7.33 -11.63
N GLU A 144 -8.46 7.22 -11.12
CA GLU A 144 -7.98 7.96 -9.95
C GLU A 144 -7.90 9.46 -10.24
N SER A 145 -7.33 9.86 -11.37
CA SER A 145 -7.26 11.28 -11.74
C SER A 145 -8.63 11.91 -11.98
N VAL A 146 -9.58 11.18 -12.60
CA VAL A 146 -10.98 11.61 -12.69
C VAL A 146 -11.60 11.71 -11.29
N ALA A 147 -11.27 10.82 -10.36
CA ALA A 147 -11.71 10.92 -8.97
C ALA A 147 -11.24 12.23 -8.31
N ALA A 148 -9.97 12.58 -8.44
CA ALA A 148 -9.44 13.84 -7.92
C ALA A 148 -10.08 15.07 -8.58
N ALA A 149 -10.31 15.02 -9.90
CA ALA A 149 -11.00 16.08 -10.64
C ALA A 149 -12.40 16.34 -10.07
N ILE A 150 -13.19 15.27 -9.84
CA ILE A 150 -14.52 15.40 -9.22
C ILE A 150 -14.39 15.94 -7.80
N TYR A 151 -13.46 15.39 -7.00
CA TYR A 151 -13.23 15.80 -5.61
C TYR A 151 -12.96 17.31 -5.49
N TYR A 152 -12.12 17.87 -6.37
CA TYR A 152 -11.87 19.31 -6.40
C TYR A 152 -13.06 20.11 -6.91
N ASP A 153 -13.75 19.65 -7.96
CA ASP A 153 -14.89 20.36 -8.54
C ASP A 153 -16.11 20.46 -7.59
N VAL A 154 -16.25 19.48 -6.68
CA VAL A 154 -17.23 19.50 -5.60
C VAL A 154 -16.76 20.24 -4.33
N GLY A 155 -15.55 20.80 -4.34
CA GLY A 155 -15.00 21.61 -3.24
C GLY A 155 -14.51 20.80 -2.04
N SER A 156 -13.98 19.59 -2.28
CA SER A 156 -13.54 18.64 -1.25
C SER A 156 -14.67 18.06 -0.39
N ASN A 157 -15.91 18.05 -0.90
CA ASN A 157 -17.05 17.46 -0.21
C ASN A 157 -17.15 15.95 -0.51
N LEU A 158 -16.63 15.13 0.39
CA LEU A 158 -16.57 13.67 0.24
C LEU A 158 -17.95 13.02 0.03
N LYS A 159 -19.01 13.53 0.68
CA LYS A 159 -20.38 13.00 0.51
C LYS A 159 -20.91 13.25 -0.91
N ARG A 160 -20.70 14.46 -1.44
CA ARG A 160 -21.10 14.80 -2.81
C ARG A 160 -20.24 14.06 -3.83
N PHE A 161 -18.93 13.97 -3.58
CA PHE A 161 -18.00 13.19 -4.40
C PHE A 161 -18.44 11.73 -4.48
N TRP A 162 -18.70 11.07 -3.35
CA TRP A 162 -19.15 9.67 -3.31
C TRP A 162 -20.42 9.44 -4.11
N LYS A 163 -21.41 10.33 -4.00
CA LYS A 163 -22.67 10.24 -4.77
C LYS A 163 -22.45 10.21 -6.29
N ILE A 164 -21.43 10.91 -6.78
CA ILE A 164 -21.07 10.95 -8.19
C ILE A 164 -20.20 9.73 -8.54
N PHE A 165 -19.11 9.54 -7.79
CA PHE A 165 -18.07 8.57 -8.11
C PHE A 165 -18.53 7.11 -7.93
N LYS A 166 -19.42 6.82 -6.97
CA LYS A 166 -19.98 5.47 -6.77
C LYS A 166 -20.60 4.90 -8.04
N GLY A 167 -21.22 5.75 -8.86
CA GLY A 167 -21.79 5.35 -10.15
C GLY A 167 -20.73 4.83 -11.12
N LEU A 168 -19.50 5.35 -11.06
CA LEU A 168 -18.40 4.96 -11.94
C LEU A 168 -17.83 3.58 -11.57
N LEU A 169 -17.55 3.32 -10.28
CA LEU A 169 -16.92 2.08 -9.81
C LEU A 169 -17.71 0.80 -10.17
N GLY A 170 -19.02 0.90 -10.39
CA GLY A 170 -19.88 -0.27 -10.58
C GLY A 170 -20.26 -0.91 -9.25
N PRO A 171 -20.77 -2.16 -9.23
CA PRO A 171 -21.10 -2.81 -7.97
C PRO A 171 -19.83 -2.98 -7.14
N ILE A 172 -19.87 -2.47 -5.92
CA ILE A 172 -18.80 -2.65 -4.93
C ILE A 172 -18.82 -4.11 -4.51
N VAL A 173 -17.66 -4.76 -4.53
CA VAL A 173 -17.48 -6.14 -4.08
C VAL A 173 -17.76 -6.18 -2.59
N GLY A 174 -18.84 -6.88 -2.20
CA GLY A 174 -19.21 -7.12 -0.80
C GLY A 174 -18.60 -8.40 -0.24
N PRO A 175 -18.73 -8.64 1.07
CA PRO A 175 -18.20 -9.81 1.74
C PRO A 175 -18.76 -11.08 1.13
N GLU A 176 -19.97 -11.15 0.59
CA GLU A 176 -20.49 -12.33 -0.12
C GLU A 176 -19.67 -12.74 -1.35
N SER A 177 -19.05 -11.78 -2.03
CA SER A 177 -18.18 -12.03 -3.18
C SER A 177 -16.75 -12.41 -2.77
N VAL A 178 -16.38 -12.14 -1.51
CA VAL A 178 -15.09 -12.51 -0.90
C VAL A 178 -15.23 -13.75 0.01
N ASN A 179 -16.45 -14.02 0.50
CA ASN A 179 -16.92 -15.11 1.36
C ASN A 179 -17.45 -16.30 0.56
N HIS A 180 -17.46 -16.23 -0.78
CA HIS A 180 -17.02 -17.38 -1.57
C HIS A 180 -15.54 -17.59 -1.23
N GLY A 181 -15.34 -18.17 -0.04
CA GLY A 181 -14.11 -18.07 0.73
C GLY A 181 -12.91 -18.43 -0.09
N PHE A 182 -11.97 -17.48 -0.19
CA PHE A 182 -10.62 -17.72 -0.67
C PHE A 182 -10.51 -18.48 -2.01
N ASP A 183 -11.25 -18.01 -3.01
CA ASP A 183 -11.02 -18.38 -4.41
C ASP A 183 -10.22 -17.31 -5.17
N GLY A 184 -9.41 -16.52 -4.44
CA GLY A 184 -8.45 -15.60 -5.05
C GLY A 184 -7.31 -16.37 -5.72
N PRO A 185 -7.04 -16.18 -7.03
CA PRO A 185 -5.91 -16.80 -7.73
C PRO A 185 -4.57 -16.55 -7.01
N LEU A 186 -4.43 -15.35 -6.42
CA LEU A 186 -3.21 -14.86 -5.76
C LEU A 186 -2.85 -15.56 -4.44
N GLU A 187 -3.82 -16.15 -3.72
CA GLU A 187 -3.58 -16.84 -2.44
C GLU A 187 -3.42 -18.35 -2.61
N ILE A 188 -4.18 -18.96 -3.53
CA ILE A 188 -3.95 -20.35 -3.96
C ILE A 188 -2.51 -20.51 -4.45
N GLU A 189 -1.98 -19.52 -5.17
CA GLU A 189 -0.58 -19.55 -5.63
C GLU A 189 0.45 -19.68 -4.50
N LYS A 190 0.17 -19.12 -3.31
CA LYS A 190 1.09 -19.07 -2.17
C LYS A 190 0.76 -20.06 -1.06
N ALA A 191 -0.43 -20.67 -1.06
CA ALA A 191 -0.91 -21.54 0.00
C ALA A 191 0.08 -22.65 0.40
N LYS A 192 0.76 -23.26 -0.57
CA LYS A 192 1.78 -24.29 -0.32
C LYS A 192 2.98 -23.74 0.47
N LEU A 193 3.45 -22.53 0.11
CA LEU A 193 4.54 -21.85 0.78
C LEU A 193 4.16 -21.40 2.20
N GLU A 194 2.91 -20.98 2.39
CA GLU A 194 2.41 -20.56 3.70
C GLU A 194 2.22 -21.73 4.65
N LEU A 195 1.68 -22.85 4.17
CA LEU A 195 1.57 -24.07 4.97
C LEU A 195 2.96 -24.60 5.38
N ASP A 196 3.94 -24.57 4.47
CA ASP A 196 5.32 -24.94 4.79
C ASP A 196 5.94 -24.02 5.86
N LYS A 197 5.75 -22.71 5.73
CA LYS A 197 6.21 -21.72 6.73
C LYS A 197 5.55 -21.94 8.08
N LEU A 198 4.25 -22.21 8.11
CA LEU A 198 3.51 -22.48 9.33
C LEU A 198 4.03 -23.73 10.04
N CYS A 199 4.25 -24.82 9.30
CA CYS A 199 4.85 -26.04 9.84
C CYS A 199 6.24 -25.76 10.44
N VAL A 200 7.10 -25.01 9.74
CA VAL A 200 8.42 -24.63 10.26
C VAL A 200 8.30 -23.77 11.54
N GLN A 201 7.45 -22.75 11.52
CA GLN A 201 7.24 -21.84 12.65
C GLN A 201 6.74 -22.58 13.89
N LYS A 202 5.82 -23.53 13.70
CA LYS A 202 5.19 -24.31 14.77
C LYS A 202 5.96 -25.59 15.12
N LYS A 203 7.11 -25.84 14.48
CA LYS A 203 7.94 -27.05 14.63
C LYS A 203 7.17 -28.36 14.34
N TRP A 204 6.28 -28.33 13.36
CA TRP A 204 5.53 -29.49 12.88
C TRP A 204 6.30 -30.25 11.79
N HIS A 205 5.87 -31.47 11.53
CA HIS A 205 6.38 -32.23 10.38
C HIS A 205 6.00 -31.53 9.07
N LYS A 206 6.83 -31.73 8.04
CA LYS A 206 6.54 -31.20 6.70
C LYS A 206 5.23 -31.80 6.16
N PRO A 207 4.40 -31.01 5.45
CA PRO A 207 3.17 -31.53 4.87
C PRO A 207 3.47 -32.60 3.81
N ASN A 208 2.73 -33.71 3.89
CA ASN A 208 2.77 -34.77 2.88
C ASN A 208 1.64 -34.55 1.87
N TYR A 209 1.93 -34.68 0.57
CA TYR A 209 0.96 -34.44 -0.50
C TYR A 209 0.81 -35.69 -1.36
N GLU A 210 -0.41 -36.20 -1.47
CA GLU A 210 -0.75 -37.32 -2.33
C GLU A 210 -1.72 -36.86 -3.42
N THR A 211 -1.34 -36.99 -4.69
CA THR A 211 -2.19 -36.59 -5.82
C THR A 211 -2.68 -37.81 -6.59
N VAL A 212 -3.99 -37.87 -6.83
CA VAL A 212 -4.65 -38.91 -7.63
C VAL A 212 -5.26 -38.27 -8.87
N VAL A 213 -5.14 -38.95 -10.01
CA VAL A 213 -5.84 -38.57 -11.26
C VAL A 213 -7.26 -39.09 -11.16
N SER A 214 -8.24 -38.18 -11.13
CA SER A 214 -9.66 -38.55 -11.00
C SER A 214 -10.34 -38.78 -12.35
N ASP A 215 -9.83 -38.15 -13.42
CA ASP A 215 -10.30 -38.22 -14.82
C ASP A 215 -9.09 -37.87 -15.73
N PRO A 216 -9.05 -38.20 -17.05
CA PRO A 216 -7.90 -37.96 -17.92
C PRO A 216 -7.37 -36.52 -17.98
N GLN A 217 -8.13 -35.54 -17.47
CA GLN A 217 -7.76 -34.12 -17.40
C GLN A 217 -8.01 -33.47 -16.03
N GLN A 218 -8.20 -34.26 -14.96
CA GLN A 218 -8.49 -33.72 -13.62
C GLN A 218 -7.69 -34.41 -12.51
N HIS A 219 -7.05 -33.60 -11.68
CA HIS A 219 -6.24 -34.01 -10.54
C HIS A 219 -6.91 -33.63 -9.22
N VAL A 220 -6.80 -34.49 -8.22
CA VAL A 220 -7.20 -34.20 -6.84
C VAL A 220 -6.04 -34.50 -5.92
N CYS A 221 -5.74 -33.61 -4.98
CA CYS A 221 -4.67 -33.81 -4.01
C CYS A 221 -5.25 -33.87 -2.59
N THR A 222 -4.71 -34.77 -1.78
CA THR A 222 -4.88 -34.80 -0.33
C THR A 222 -3.59 -34.34 0.32
N VAL A 223 -3.68 -33.48 1.32
CA VAL A 223 -2.54 -33.06 2.15
C VAL A 223 -2.71 -33.56 3.57
N GLU A 224 -1.61 -34.04 4.16
CA GLU A 224 -1.55 -34.54 5.52
C GLU A 224 -0.47 -33.83 6.32
N ILE A 225 -0.78 -33.48 7.57
CA ILE A 225 0.15 -32.87 8.53
C ILE A 225 -0.05 -33.49 9.91
N VAL A 226 0.99 -33.45 10.74
CA VAL A 226 0.91 -33.82 12.15
C VAL A 226 1.33 -32.62 12.98
N THR A 227 0.39 -32.10 13.78
CA THR A 227 0.62 -30.93 14.65
C THR A 227 1.43 -31.31 15.89
N GLY A 228 1.93 -30.31 16.63
CA GLY A 228 2.85 -30.50 17.76
C GLY A 228 2.25 -31.22 18.97
N ASP A 229 0.93 -31.30 19.05
CA ASP A 229 0.15 -32.11 19.99
C ASP A 229 -0.04 -33.57 19.52
N GLY A 230 0.57 -33.95 18.38
CA GLY A 230 0.52 -35.30 17.82
C GLY A 230 -0.76 -35.61 17.03
N VAL A 231 -1.63 -34.62 16.80
CA VAL A 231 -2.90 -34.82 16.08
C VAL A 231 -2.65 -34.79 14.56
N PRO A 232 -3.00 -35.86 13.82
CA PRO A 232 -2.91 -35.86 12.36
C PRO A 232 -4.14 -35.15 11.75
N TYR A 233 -3.89 -34.28 10.78
CA TYR A 233 -4.93 -33.70 9.93
C TYR A 233 -4.73 -34.19 8.51
N SER A 234 -5.82 -34.57 7.86
CA SER A 234 -5.85 -34.96 6.45
C SER A 234 -6.99 -34.21 5.76
N VAL A 235 -6.67 -33.46 4.71
CA VAL A 235 -7.63 -32.62 3.99
C VAL A 235 -7.49 -32.84 2.48
N LYS A 236 -8.62 -33.11 1.84
CA LYS A 236 -8.71 -33.31 0.39
C LYS A 236 -9.09 -32.01 -0.31
N GLY A 237 -8.28 -31.62 -1.29
CA GLY A 237 -8.51 -30.52 -2.22
C GLY A 237 -9.62 -30.82 -3.23
N GLU A 238 -10.01 -29.82 -4.00
CA GLU A 238 -10.97 -29.96 -5.10
C GLU A 238 -10.30 -30.46 -6.38
N LYS A 239 -11.11 -30.81 -7.39
CA LYS A 239 -10.64 -31.23 -8.71
C LYS A 239 -10.04 -30.02 -9.45
N LYS A 240 -8.80 -30.13 -9.93
CA LYS A 240 -8.11 -29.06 -10.69
C LYS A 240 -7.51 -29.61 -12.00
N SER A 241 -7.24 -28.73 -12.96
CA SER A 241 -6.75 -29.08 -14.31
C SER A 241 -5.28 -29.52 -14.30
N SER A 242 -4.50 -29.13 -13.28
CA SER A 242 -3.10 -29.52 -13.12
C SER A 242 -2.79 -30.07 -11.72
N LYS A 243 -1.78 -30.96 -11.64
CA LYS A 243 -1.25 -31.48 -10.36
C LYS A 243 -0.81 -30.35 -9.42
N LYS A 244 -0.18 -29.29 -9.95
CA LYS A 244 0.30 -28.16 -9.15
C LYS A 244 -0.84 -27.37 -8.51
N GLU A 245 -1.92 -27.16 -9.25
CA GLU A 245 -3.12 -26.49 -8.71
C GLU A 245 -3.86 -27.36 -7.70
N ALA A 246 -3.93 -28.67 -7.93
CA ALA A 246 -4.53 -29.60 -6.98
C ALA A 246 -3.79 -29.58 -5.63
N GLU A 247 -2.45 -29.59 -5.64
CA GLU A 247 -1.62 -29.48 -4.42
C GLU A 247 -1.81 -28.13 -3.71
N LYS A 248 -1.83 -27.02 -4.46
CA LYS A 248 -2.10 -25.68 -3.93
C LYS A 248 -3.48 -25.58 -3.28
N CYS A 249 -4.50 -26.12 -3.93
CA CYS A 249 -5.87 -26.19 -3.44
C CYS A 249 -5.97 -27.04 -2.15
N ALA A 250 -5.27 -28.18 -2.08
CA ALA A 250 -5.23 -29.00 -0.88
C ALA A 250 -4.54 -28.27 0.29
N ALA A 251 -3.38 -27.64 0.04
CA ALA A 251 -2.66 -26.83 1.04
C ALA A 251 -3.53 -25.70 1.58
N TYR A 252 -4.25 -25.05 0.66
CA TYR A 252 -5.16 -23.97 0.95
C TYR A 252 -6.29 -24.41 1.91
N ARG A 253 -6.97 -25.51 1.61
CA ARG A 253 -8.01 -26.07 2.49
C ARG A 253 -7.47 -26.52 3.85
N MET A 254 -6.23 -27.00 3.91
CA MET A 254 -5.61 -27.36 5.19
C MET A 254 -5.39 -26.15 6.09
N LEU A 255 -4.96 -25.01 5.54
CA LEU A 255 -4.81 -23.76 6.28
C LEU A 255 -6.14 -23.29 6.89
N LEU A 256 -7.26 -23.44 6.16
CA LEU A 256 -8.59 -23.15 6.68
C LEU A 256 -8.94 -24.00 7.91
N VAL A 257 -8.75 -25.32 7.79
CA VAL A 257 -9.06 -26.26 8.87
C VAL A 257 -8.24 -25.94 10.12
N LEU A 258 -6.95 -25.65 9.94
CA LEU A 258 -6.07 -25.28 11.04
C LEU A 258 -6.48 -23.96 11.72
N ASN A 259 -6.91 -22.97 10.95
CA ASN A 259 -7.34 -21.68 11.48
C ASN A 259 -8.66 -21.80 12.27
N ASP A 260 -9.65 -22.53 11.74
CA ASP A 260 -10.92 -22.78 12.43
C ASP A 260 -10.70 -23.50 13.78
N GLN A 261 -9.78 -24.47 13.81
CA GLN A 261 -9.41 -25.17 15.04
C GLN A 261 -8.69 -24.26 16.04
N ALA A 262 -7.81 -23.38 15.58
CA ALA A 262 -7.15 -22.40 16.45
C ALA A 262 -8.16 -21.43 17.08
N GLN A 263 -9.19 -21.03 16.34
CA GLN A 263 -10.27 -20.18 16.84
C GLN A 263 -11.22 -20.92 17.79
N LYS A 264 -11.49 -22.20 17.56
CA LYS A 264 -12.24 -23.05 18.52
C LYS A 264 -11.50 -23.23 19.83
N ARG A 265 -10.20 -23.55 19.80
CA ARG A 265 -9.37 -23.70 21.00
C ARG A 265 -9.30 -22.43 21.84
N LYS A 266 -9.18 -21.25 21.22
CA LYS A 266 -9.26 -19.97 21.93
C LYS A 266 -10.59 -19.77 22.64
N ARG A 267 -11.71 -20.08 21.96
CA ARG A 267 -13.06 -20.01 22.55
C ARG A 267 -13.25 -20.99 23.71
N ASP A 268 -12.70 -22.20 23.60
CA ASP A 268 -12.81 -23.23 24.63
C ASP A 268 -11.91 -22.93 25.86
N GLU A 269 -10.72 -22.34 25.64
CA GLU A 269 -9.82 -21.87 26.71
C GLU A 269 -10.41 -20.65 27.45
N GLU A 270 -11.18 -19.79 26.78
CA GLU A 270 -11.90 -18.66 27.38
C GLU A 270 -13.13 -19.09 28.21
N MET A 271 -13.66 -20.30 27.97
CA MET A 271 -14.85 -20.82 28.66
C MET A 271 -14.53 -21.57 29.97
N PHE A 272 -13.27 -21.96 30.20
CA PHE A 272 -12.82 -22.69 31.40
C PHE A 272 -11.71 -21.96 32.17
N SER A 273 -12.05 -20.83 32.80
CA SER A 273 -11.22 -20.27 33.89
C SER A 273 -12.06 -20.08 35.17
N PRO A 274 -11.80 -20.82 36.26
CA PRO A 274 -12.36 -20.47 37.56
C PRO A 274 -11.46 -19.45 38.24
N THR A 275 -12.00 -18.33 38.70
CA THR A 275 -11.95 -17.84 40.09
C THR A 275 -12.46 -16.39 40.19
N SER A 276 -13.52 -16.23 40.96
CA SER A 276 -14.03 -14.98 41.54
C SER A 276 -13.23 -14.56 42.77
N LEU A 277 -12.80 -13.29 42.87
CA LEU A 277 -12.66 -12.43 44.09
C LEU A 277 -11.70 -11.25 43.83
N PRO A 278 -11.76 -10.16 44.63
CA PRO A 278 -12.80 -9.14 44.75
C PRO A 278 -12.41 -7.84 44.00
N SER A 279 -13.38 -6.95 43.88
CA SER A 279 -13.27 -5.58 43.36
C SER A 279 -12.04 -4.83 43.88
N LEU A 280 -11.02 -4.71 43.04
CA LEU A 280 -10.05 -3.62 43.11
C LEU A 280 -10.62 -2.45 42.31
N SER A 281 -10.72 -1.31 42.97
CA SER A 281 -11.16 -0.03 42.46
C SER A 281 -10.60 0.27 41.05
N PRO A 282 -11.36 0.92 40.16
CA PRO A 282 -10.85 1.33 38.85
C PRO A 282 -9.85 2.46 39.06
N GLU A 283 -8.56 2.14 39.10
CA GLU A 283 -7.53 3.17 38.97
C GLU A 283 -7.57 3.70 37.53
N ARG A 284 -8.39 4.75 37.36
CA ARG A 284 -8.44 5.74 36.28
C ARG A 284 -8.40 5.14 34.86
N GLY A 285 -9.59 4.97 34.28
CA GLY A 285 -9.72 4.98 32.83
C GLY A 285 -9.10 6.26 32.23
N PRO A 286 -8.69 6.24 30.95
CA PRO A 286 -8.10 7.40 30.30
C PRO A 286 -9.05 8.57 30.43
N SER A 287 -8.64 9.66 31.09
CA SER A 287 -9.52 10.82 31.13
C SER A 287 -9.53 11.43 29.74
N VAL A 288 -10.62 11.17 29.01
CA VAL A 288 -10.96 11.78 27.72
C VAL A 288 -10.56 13.27 27.72
N SER A 289 -10.85 13.99 28.81
CA SER A 289 -10.49 15.40 29.00
C SER A 289 -9.00 15.73 28.89
N GLN A 290 -8.08 14.84 29.32
CA GLN A 290 -6.65 15.07 29.15
C GLN A 290 -6.23 14.96 27.68
N VAL A 291 -6.78 14.00 26.95
CA VAL A 291 -6.50 13.82 25.52
C VAL A 291 -7.16 14.93 24.71
N GLU A 292 -8.38 15.35 25.06
CA GLU A 292 -9.03 16.55 24.51
C GLU A 292 -8.17 17.82 24.68
N ALA A 293 -7.51 17.98 25.84
CA ALA A 293 -6.60 19.09 26.09
C ALA A 293 -5.33 19.02 25.21
N ILE A 294 -4.78 17.82 25.00
CA ILE A 294 -3.65 17.58 24.08
C ILE A 294 -4.05 17.94 22.64
N LEU A 295 -5.24 17.49 22.22
CA LEU A 295 -5.80 17.73 20.89
C LEU A 295 -6.26 19.17 20.68
N ARG A 296 -6.44 19.93 21.78
CA ARG A 296 -7.12 21.24 21.80
C ARG A 296 -8.48 21.17 21.11
N TYR A 297 -9.17 20.05 21.32
CA TYR A 297 -10.43 19.71 20.70
C TYR A 297 -11.31 18.97 21.70
N LYS A 298 -12.58 19.36 21.78
CA LYS A 298 -13.58 18.71 22.62
C LYS A 298 -14.48 17.86 21.72
N PHE A 299 -14.59 16.58 22.03
CA PHE A 299 -15.40 15.64 21.26
C PHE A 299 -16.89 15.90 21.48
N GLU A 300 -17.66 15.84 20.41
CA GLU A 300 -19.12 15.82 20.47
C GLU A 300 -19.59 14.43 20.96
N ASP A 301 -18.92 13.36 20.54
CA ASP A 301 -19.07 11.99 21.01
C ASP A 301 -17.74 11.46 21.63
N PRO A 302 -17.59 11.55 22.97
CA PRO A 302 -16.43 11.03 23.68
C PRO A 302 -16.15 9.53 23.45
N LYS A 303 -17.17 8.74 23.09
CA LYS A 303 -17.01 7.28 22.90
C LYS A 303 -16.09 6.96 21.73
N LEU A 304 -16.05 7.81 20.71
CA LEU A 304 -15.12 7.67 19.59
C LEU A 304 -13.66 7.73 20.07
N LEU A 305 -13.38 8.62 21.03
CA LEU A 305 -12.05 8.75 21.62
C LEU A 305 -11.75 7.59 22.58
N GLU A 306 -12.74 7.12 23.35
CA GLU A 306 -12.60 5.95 24.22
C GLU A 306 -12.27 4.67 23.40
N GLU A 307 -12.98 4.43 22.30
CA GLU A 307 -12.71 3.33 21.36
C GLU A 307 -11.32 3.47 20.73
N ALA A 308 -10.95 4.67 20.25
CA ALA A 308 -9.64 4.92 19.67
C ALA A 308 -8.47 4.67 20.65
N LEU A 309 -8.74 4.77 21.95
CA LEU A 309 -7.78 4.54 23.03
C LEU A 309 -7.97 3.17 23.70
N THR A 310 -8.63 2.20 23.05
CA THR A 310 -8.83 0.85 23.59
C THR A 310 -8.14 -0.20 22.73
N HIS A 311 -7.17 -0.91 23.30
CA HIS A 311 -6.44 -1.99 22.62
C HIS A 311 -7.26 -3.29 22.59
N SER A 312 -7.11 -4.11 21.54
CA SER A 312 -7.83 -5.39 21.34
C SER A 312 -7.64 -6.45 22.42
N SER A 313 -6.70 -6.25 23.35
CA SER A 313 -6.58 -7.04 24.58
C SER A 313 -7.74 -6.86 25.57
N ILE A 314 -8.57 -5.82 25.39
CA ILE A 314 -9.76 -5.59 26.20
C ILE A 314 -10.94 -6.29 25.51
N LEU A 315 -11.38 -7.43 26.07
CA LEU A 315 -12.38 -8.31 25.43
C LEU A 315 -13.80 -7.72 25.39
N ASP A 316 -14.17 -6.88 26.37
CA ASP A 316 -15.55 -6.38 26.54
C ASP A 316 -15.76 -4.96 25.97
N ALA A 317 -14.88 -4.49 25.08
CA ALA A 317 -14.96 -3.15 24.51
C ALA A 317 -14.52 -3.14 23.03
N PRO A 318 -15.07 -2.26 22.19
CA PRO A 318 -14.60 -2.10 20.82
C PRO A 318 -13.14 -1.65 20.82
N SER A 319 -12.32 -2.31 19.99
CA SER A 319 -10.90 -2.00 19.85
C SER A 319 -10.67 -0.89 18.83
N TYR A 320 -9.53 -0.22 18.94
CA TYR A 320 -9.15 0.84 18.00
C TYR A 320 -8.90 0.34 16.56
N GLU A 321 -8.80 -0.96 16.31
CA GLU A 321 -8.29 -1.54 15.06
C GLU A 321 -9.14 -1.15 13.85
N ARG A 322 -10.47 -1.12 13.99
CA ARG A 322 -11.36 -0.66 12.90
C ARG A 322 -11.22 0.85 12.66
N LEU A 323 -10.95 1.64 13.70
CA LEU A 323 -10.67 3.07 13.56
C LEU A 323 -9.30 3.32 12.93
N GLU A 324 -8.27 2.52 13.25
CA GLU A 324 -6.95 2.56 12.61
C GLU A 324 -7.08 2.43 11.09
N PHE A 325 -7.89 1.47 10.61
CA PHE A 325 -8.16 1.24 9.20
C PHE A 325 -8.62 2.52 8.48
N VAL A 326 -9.62 3.22 9.01
CA VAL A 326 -10.11 4.47 8.40
C VAL A 326 -9.10 5.61 8.60
N GLY A 327 -8.47 5.64 9.78
CA GLY A 327 -7.54 6.67 10.21
C GLY A 327 -6.33 6.83 9.31
N ASP A 328 -5.75 5.70 8.89
CA ASP A 328 -4.67 5.66 7.91
C ASP A 328 -5.05 6.40 6.62
N ARG A 329 -6.25 6.15 6.10
CA ARG A 329 -6.75 6.72 4.84
C ARG A 329 -7.10 8.20 4.96
N VAL A 330 -7.72 8.59 6.08
CA VAL A 330 -8.00 9.99 6.38
C VAL A 330 -6.72 10.79 6.44
N LEU A 331 -5.71 10.28 7.15
CA LEU A 331 -4.43 10.93 7.32
C LEU A 331 -3.71 11.10 5.98
N ASN A 332 -3.62 10.02 5.19
CA ASN A 332 -3.02 10.05 3.86
C ASN A 332 -3.71 11.07 2.95
N LEU A 333 -5.06 11.11 2.91
CA LEU A 333 -5.76 12.11 2.09
C LEU A 333 -5.51 13.53 2.60
N ALA A 334 -5.58 13.78 3.91
CA ALA A 334 -5.44 15.12 4.45
C ALA A 334 -4.03 15.70 4.23
N VAL A 335 -2.99 14.88 4.41
CA VAL A 335 -1.61 15.31 4.14
C VAL A 335 -1.40 15.49 2.64
N SER A 336 -1.86 14.56 1.78
CA SER A 336 -1.76 14.73 0.32
C SER A 336 -2.49 15.97 -0.19
N ASP A 337 -3.71 16.24 0.27
CA ASP A 337 -4.48 17.44 -0.07
C ASP A 337 -3.71 18.72 0.33
N HIS A 338 -3.09 18.72 1.52
CA HIS A 338 -2.25 19.82 1.96
C HIS A 338 -0.99 19.99 1.10
N LEU A 339 -0.26 18.91 0.79
CA LEU A 339 0.97 18.95 0.00
C LEU A 339 0.71 19.43 -1.42
N VAL A 340 -0.35 18.91 -2.07
CA VAL A 340 -0.72 19.30 -3.43
C VAL A 340 -1.06 20.79 -3.52
N GLN A 341 -1.73 21.34 -2.50
CA GLN A 341 -2.09 22.76 -2.42
C GLN A 341 -0.90 23.66 -2.02
N ALA A 342 -0.06 23.20 -1.08
CA ALA A 342 1.08 23.97 -0.59
C ALA A 342 2.21 24.04 -1.62
N TYR A 343 2.36 23.02 -2.45
CA TYR A 343 3.46 22.86 -3.40
C TYR A 343 2.94 22.58 -4.82
N PRO A 344 2.39 23.61 -5.50
CA PRO A 344 1.82 23.46 -6.85
C PRO A 344 2.86 23.07 -7.91
N GLU A 345 4.12 23.41 -7.70
CA GLU A 345 5.22 23.18 -8.66
C GLU A 345 5.84 21.79 -8.56
N LEU A 346 5.53 21.00 -7.53
CA LEU A 346 6.14 19.68 -7.34
C LEU A 346 5.47 18.62 -8.20
N ASP A 347 6.27 17.69 -8.73
CA ASP A 347 5.76 16.52 -9.44
C ASP A 347 5.21 15.44 -8.47
N GLN A 348 4.51 14.45 -9.03
CA GLN A 348 3.95 13.31 -8.26
C GLN A 348 5.01 12.56 -7.44
N GLY A 349 6.22 12.38 -7.97
CA GLY A 349 7.29 11.65 -7.29
C GLY A 349 7.80 12.42 -6.07
N GLN A 350 7.97 13.74 -6.22
CA GLN A 350 8.34 14.64 -5.13
C GLN A 350 7.23 14.70 -4.06
N LEU A 351 5.96 14.78 -4.47
CA LEU A 351 4.82 14.75 -3.55
C LEU A 351 4.73 13.43 -2.79
N SER A 352 4.91 12.29 -3.48
CA SER A 352 4.97 10.97 -2.85
C SER A 352 6.10 10.86 -1.83
N THR A 353 7.27 11.39 -2.17
CA THR A 353 8.42 11.42 -1.25
C THR A 353 8.13 12.25 0.00
N LEU A 354 7.53 13.43 -0.16
CA LEU A 354 7.13 14.28 0.96
C LEU A 354 6.03 13.64 1.81
N LEU A 355 5.07 12.94 1.19
CA LEU A 355 4.05 12.20 1.90
C LEU A 355 4.69 11.13 2.80
N SER A 356 5.56 10.29 2.25
CA SER A 356 6.28 9.25 3.02
C SER A 356 7.15 9.83 4.14
N ALA A 357 7.68 11.04 3.97
CA ALA A 357 8.43 11.72 5.03
C ALA A 357 7.55 12.24 6.18
N ASN A 358 6.27 12.54 5.90
CA ASN A 358 5.32 13.10 6.85
C ASN A 358 4.35 12.07 7.44
N VAL A 359 4.16 10.94 6.76
CA VAL A 359 3.27 9.84 7.14
C VAL A 359 4.06 8.55 7.04
N CYS A 360 4.81 8.23 8.09
CA CYS A 360 5.48 6.94 8.25
C CYS A 360 5.37 6.48 9.70
N LYS A 361 5.60 5.17 9.92
CA LYS A 361 5.57 4.53 11.23
C LYS A 361 6.36 5.30 12.28
N GLU A 362 7.59 5.69 11.98
CA GLU A 362 8.47 6.42 12.91
C GLU A 362 7.92 7.81 13.21
N LYS A 363 7.46 8.55 12.20
CA LYS A 363 6.92 9.90 12.36
C LYS A 363 5.65 9.88 13.23
N LEU A 364 4.76 8.92 12.99
CA LEU A 364 3.53 8.78 13.77
C LEU A 364 3.82 8.28 15.19
N ALA A 365 4.76 7.35 15.36
CA ALA A 365 5.19 6.93 16.70
C ALA A 365 5.82 8.08 17.50
N GLN A 366 6.60 8.96 16.86
CA GLN A 366 7.11 10.18 17.49
C GLN A 366 6.00 11.15 17.91
N VAL A 367 4.94 11.27 17.10
CA VAL A 367 3.75 12.06 17.47
C VAL A 367 3.08 11.47 18.71
N ALA A 368 2.89 10.14 18.75
CA ALA A 368 2.33 9.46 19.92
C ALA A 368 3.17 9.68 21.19
N LEU A 369 4.50 9.62 21.08
CA LEU A 369 5.43 9.88 22.19
C LEU A 369 5.35 11.33 22.68
N ARG A 370 5.46 12.28 21.75
CA ARG A 370 5.46 13.72 22.08
C ARG A 370 4.15 14.15 22.73
N CYS A 371 3.03 13.67 22.19
CA CYS A 371 1.71 13.91 22.74
C CYS A 371 1.39 13.00 23.95
N LYS A 372 2.27 12.05 24.28
CA LYS A 372 2.10 11.06 25.36
C LYS A 372 0.78 10.26 25.24
N LEU A 373 0.28 10.08 24.03
CA LEU A 373 -1.01 9.41 23.76
C LEU A 373 -1.03 7.96 24.27
N TYR A 374 0.12 7.28 24.17
CA TYR A 374 0.30 5.91 24.63
C TYR A 374 0.00 5.71 26.14
N LYS A 375 0.09 6.77 26.95
CA LYS A 375 -0.24 6.71 28.39
C LYS A 375 -1.73 6.60 28.66
N PHE A 376 -2.55 6.91 27.66
CA PHE A 376 -4.01 6.87 27.74
C PHE A 376 -4.58 5.63 27.05
N LEU A 377 -3.72 4.73 26.53
CA LEU A 377 -4.18 3.48 25.95
C LEU A 377 -4.68 2.54 27.05
N SER A 378 -5.94 2.14 26.96
CA SER A 378 -6.50 1.06 27.78
C SER A 378 -6.07 -0.28 27.20
N HIS A 379 -5.25 -1.03 27.93
CA HIS A 379 -4.77 -2.35 27.52
C HIS A 379 -4.56 -3.28 28.73
N LYS A 380 -4.68 -4.59 28.50
CA LYS A 380 -4.28 -5.64 29.45
C LYS A 380 -2.89 -6.22 29.15
N MET A 381 -2.23 -5.72 28.10
CA MET A 381 -0.90 -6.19 27.72
C MET A 381 0.15 -5.83 28.76
N GLN A 382 1.06 -6.77 29.04
CA GLN A 382 2.36 -6.44 29.61
C GLN A 382 3.24 -5.87 28.49
N TYR A 383 2.93 -4.68 27.98
CA TYR A 383 3.94 -3.97 27.20
C TYR A 383 5.15 -3.83 28.12
N SER A 384 6.32 -4.21 27.62
CA SER A 384 7.53 -3.77 28.29
C SER A 384 7.51 -2.25 28.21
N ASN A 385 7.27 -1.55 29.33
CA ASN A 385 7.56 -0.12 29.42
C ASN A 385 8.98 0.18 28.90
N GLY A 386 9.85 -0.84 28.90
CA GLY A 386 11.12 -0.90 28.18
C GLY A 386 11.05 -0.52 26.71
N GLN A 387 10.22 -1.13 25.87
CA GLN A 387 10.17 -0.84 24.42
C GLN A 387 9.85 0.62 24.10
N VAL A 388 8.86 1.19 24.79
CA VAL A 388 8.48 2.60 24.59
C VAL A 388 9.58 3.53 25.12
N SER A 389 10.18 3.19 26.27
CA SER A 389 11.26 3.99 26.87
C SER A 389 12.55 3.92 26.04
N GLU A 390 12.86 2.76 25.47
CA GLU A 390 14.01 2.54 24.59
C GLU A 390 13.85 3.32 23.30
N PHE A 391 12.68 3.25 22.66
CA PHE A 391 12.39 4.05 21.47
C PHE A 391 12.40 5.55 21.78
N ALA A 392 11.81 5.99 22.91
CA ALA A 392 11.85 7.39 23.33
C ALA A 392 13.29 7.91 23.52
N ARG A 393 14.15 7.12 24.19
CA ARG A 393 15.57 7.45 24.36
C ARG A 393 16.30 7.51 23.01
N ALA A 394 16.02 6.58 22.10
CA ALA A 394 16.62 6.58 20.78
C ALA A 394 16.23 7.81 19.94
N VAL A 395 15.00 8.30 20.09
CA VAL A 395 14.53 9.54 19.43
C VAL A 395 15.23 10.77 20.01
N GLU A 396 15.45 10.83 21.33
CA GLU A 396 16.17 11.94 21.99
C GLU A 396 17.65 11.98 21.63
N GLU A 397 18.29 10.83 21.44
CA GLU A 397 19.71 10.71 21.08
C GLU A 397 20.00 10.90 19.58
N GLU A 398 19.00 11.26 18.77
CA GLU A 398 19.07 11.27 17.28
C GLU A 398 19.51 9.93 16.65
N ASN A 399 19.59 8.86 17.44
CA ASN A 399 19.95 7.49 17.05
C ASN A 399 18.73 6.65 16.64
N GLY A 400 17.59 7.31 16.39
CA GLY A 400 16.28 6.70 16.15
C GLY A 400 16.21 5.72 14.96
N GLY A 401 17.22 5.68 14.10
CA GLY A 401 17.33 4.66 13.04
C GLY A 401 17.71 3.25 13.53
N SER A 402 18.22 3.12 14.76
CA SER A 402 18.67 1.81 15.28
C SER A 402 17.59 1.03 16.05
N VAL A 403 16.52 1.70 16.49
CA VAL A 403 15.45 1.09 17.29
C VAL A 403 14.13 1.15 16.51
N GLU A 404 13.55 -0.01 16.26
CA GLU A 404 12.27 -0.11 15.56
C GLU A 404 11.13 0.46 16.43
N ALA A 405 10.33 1.36 15.85
CA ALA A 405 9.17 1.90 16.53
C ALA A 405 8.13 0.80 16.87
N PRO A 406 7.56 0.78 18.08
CA PRO A 406 6.43 -0.10 18.39
C PRO A 406 5.20 0.23 17.51
N LYS A 407 4.64 -0.78 16.83
CA LYS A 407 3.52 -0.60 15.88
C LYS A 407 2.31 0.13 16.52
N PHE A 408 1.92 -0.27 17.72
CA PHE A 408 0.76 0.29 18.41
C PHE A 408 0.82 1.82 18.61
N LEU A 409 2.03 2.43 18.64
CA LEU A 409 2.16 3.89 18.73
C LEU A 409 1.63 4.59 17.48
N GLU A 410 1.92 4.03 16.30
CA GLU A 410 1.36 4.49 15.04
C GLU A 410 -0.15 4.24 15.00
N ASP A 411 -0.58 3.03 15.41
CA ASP A 411 -1.97 2.61 15.34
C ASP A 411 -2.89 3.53 16.17
N ILE A 412 -2.45 3.95 17.38
CA ILE A 412 -3.19 4.90 18.23
C ILE A 412 -3.35 6.27 17.56
N VAL A 413 -2.32 6.74 16.85
CA VAL A 413 -2.42 8.03 16.16
C VAL A 413 -3.45 7.93 15.04
N LYS A 414 -3.44 6.84 14.28
CA LYS A 414 -4.42 6.58 13.22
C LYS A 414 -5.84 6.45 13.79
N SER A 415 -6.03 5.71 14.88
CA SER A 415 -7.35 5.58 15.50
C SER A 415 -7.91 6.92 16.01
N VAL A 416 -7.06 7.75 16.63
CA VAL A 416 -7.43 9.11 17.06
C VAL A 416 -7.75 10.00 15.86
N VAL A 417 -7.02 9.86 14.75
CA VAL A 417 -7.35 10.54 13.48
C VAL A 417 -8.76 10.19 13.01
N ALA A 418 -9.12 8.91 12.99
CA ALA A 418 -10.46 8.47 12.60
C ALA A 418 -11.53 8.97 13.57
N ALA A 419 -11.29 8.91 14.87
CA ALA A 419 -12.20 9.42 15.89
C ALA A 419 -12.52 10.90 15.66
N ILE A 420 -11.49 11.75 15.49
CA ILE A 420 -11.69 13.18 15.19
C ILE A 420 -12.45 13.35 13.88
N TYR A 421 -12.08 12.59 12.84
CA TYR A 421 -12.71 12.68 11.52
C TYR A 421 -14.22 12.38 11.56
N TYR A 422 -14.63 11.35 12.29
CA TYR A 422 -16.05 11.01 12.47
C TYR A 422 -16.76 12.03 13.35
N ASP A 423 -16.14 12.46 14.45
CA ASP A 423 -16.70 13.45 15.37
C ASP A 423 -16.98 14.79 14.67
N VAL A 424 -16.14 15.20 13.71
CA VAL A 424 -16.38 16.41 12.92
C VAL A 424 -17.37 16.23 11.76
N GLY A 425 -17.97 15.04 11.62
CA GLY A 425 -18.95 14.68 10.61
C GLY A 425 -18.35 14.40 9.22
N SER A 426 -17.18 13.75 9.17
CA SER A 426 -16.46 13.38 7.94
C SER A 426 -16.05 14.58 7.08
N LYS A 427 -15.77 15.72 7.73
CA LYS A 427 -15.35 16.97 7.08
C LYS A 427 -13.83 17.12 7.14
N LEU A 428 -13.14 16.69 6.08
CA LEU A 428 -11.67 16.68 5.98
C LEU A 428 -11.02 18.02 6.38
N LYS A 429 -11.57 19.16 5.92
CA LYS A 429 -11.06 20.50 6.26
C LYS A 429 -11.20 20.86 7.74
N ARG A 430 -12.25 20.39 8.43
CA ARG A 430 -12.44 20.61 9.88
C ARG A 430 -11.48 19.71 10.66
N PHE A 431 -11.37 18.44 10.26
CA PHE A 431 -10.39 17.49 10.79
C PHE A 431 -8.96 18.05 10.69
N TRP A 432 -8.53 18.50 9.51
CA TRP A 432 -7.17 18.98 9.28
C TRP A 432 -6.81 20.17 10.18
N LYS A 433 -7.74 21.10 10.41
CA LYS A 433 -7.53 22.24 11.32
C LYS A 433 -7.24 21.81 12.77
N ILE A 434 -7.83 20.71 13.21
CA ILE A 434 -7.63 20.16 14.55
C ILE A 434 -6.31 19.38 14.61
N PHE A 435 -6.11 18.49 13.66
CA PHE A 435 -5.03 17.50 13.74
C PHE A 435 -3.67 18.01 13.25
N LYS A 436 -3.62 18.98 12.31
CA LYS A 436 -2.36 19.45 11.70
C LYS A 436 -1.30 19.82 12.73
N GLY A 437 -1.69 20.51 13.81
CA GLY A 437 -0.75 20.94 14.85
C GLY A 437 -0.05 19.77 15.56
N LEU A 438 -0.65 18.58 15.58
CA LEU A 438 -0.04 17.38 16.14
C LEU A 438 1.02 16.77 15.22
N LEU A 439 1.00 17.04 13.92
CA LEU A 439 2.00 16.55 12.96
C LEU A 439 3.20 17.48 12.82
N GLU A 440 3.08 18.74 13.25
CA GLU A 440 4.15 19.75 13.07
C GLU A 440 5.41 19.40 13.87
N PRO A 441 6.63 19.68 13.38
CA PRO A 441 6.92 20.25 12.07
C PRO A 441 6.67 19.23 10.95
N LEU A 442 6.00 19.68 9.89
CA LEU A 442 5.86 18.93 8.65
C LEU A 442 7.14 19.11 7.83
N VAL A 443 7.68 18.01 7.30
CA VAL A 443 8.85 18.02 6.43
C VAL A 443 8.46 18.68 5.11
N GLY A 444 9.04 19.85 4.85
CA GLY A 444 8.92 20.58 3.59
C GLY A 444 10.03 20.23 2.60
N PRO A 445 9.94 20.68 1.33
CA PRO A 445 10.95 20.42 0.30
C PRO A 445 12.34 20.97 0.65
N GLU A 446 12.42 22.08 1.40
CA GLU A 446 13.71 22.66 1.82
C GLU A 446 14.41 21.85 2.92
N GLU A 447 13.66 21.32 3.87
CA GLU A 447 14.20 20.47 4.94
C GLU A 447 14.60 19.11 4.39
N PHE A 448 13.85 18.58 3.43
CA PHE A 448 14.17 17.34 2.75
C PHE A 448 15.51 17.41 1.97
N GLN A 449 15.86 18.57 1.43
CA GLN A 449 17.17 18.79 0.78
C GLN A 449 18.33 18.99 1.76
N LYS A 450 18.04 19.36 3.02
CA LYS A 450 19.03 19.65 4.08
C LYS A 450 19.27 18.46 5.01
N GLN A 451 18.38 17.48 5.05
CA GLN A 451 18.63 16.25 5.82
C GLN A 451 19.85 15.52 5.21
N PRO A 452 20.92 15.25 5.99
CA PRO A 452 21.90 14.27 5.56
C PRO A 452 21.14 12.97 5.30
N GLU A 453 21.42 12.31 4.16
CA GLU A 453 20.74 11.07 3.79
C GLU A 453 20.69 10.14 5.01
N PRO A 454 19.49 9.70 5.46
CA PRO A 454 19.41 8.89 6.66
C PRO A 454 20.08 7.54 6.38
N VAL A 455 21.26 7.36 6.98
CA VAL A 455 21.88 6.05 7.17
C VAL A 455 20.91 5.23 8.02
N ASN A 456 20.40 4.11 7.49
CA ASN A 456 19.45 3.19 8.13
C ASN A 456 18.06 3.74 8.47
N ARG A 457 17.23 4.04 7.45
CA ARG A 457 15.79 3.72 7.57
C ARG A 457 15.57 2.31 7.04
N GLY A 458 14.73 1.51 7.68
CA GLY A 458 14.31 0.23 7.13
C GLY A 458 13.67 0.45 5.76
N PHE A 459 14.41 0.13 4.69
CA PHE A 459 14.00 0.37 3.32
C PHE A 459 12.84 -0.57 2.97
N ASP A 460 11.71 -0.01 2.54
CA ASP A 460 10.55 -0.78 2.08
C ASP A 460 10.83 -1.26 0.65
N GLY A 461 11.60 -2.35 0.56
CA GLY A 461 12.29 -2.81 -0.65
C GLY A 461 11.48 -2.87 -1.96
N PRO A 462 10.20 -3.30 -2.01
CA PRO A 462 9.53 -3.51 -3.29
C PRO A 462 9.20 -2.24 -4.07
N LEU A 463 8.81 -1.15 -3.39
CA LEU A 463 8.35 0.08 -4.05
C LEU A 463 9.52 0.92 -4.56
N GLU A 464 10.55 1.09 -3.72
CA GLU A 464 11.73 1.89 -4.07
C GLU A 464 12.62 1.19 -5.10
N ILE A 465 12.68 -0.15 -5.12
CA ILE A 465 13.35 -0.90 -6.21
C ILE A 465 12.62 -0.67 -7.53
N LYS A 466 11.29 -0.70 -7.53
CA LYS A 466 10.50 -0.40 -8.74
C LYS A 466 10.77 1.03 -9.21
N GLU A 467 10.82 1.98 -8.29
CA GLU A 467 11.08 3.39 -8.60
C GLU A 467 12.52 3.62 -9.11
N ALA A 468 13.53 3.05 -8.44
CA ALA A 468 14.93 3.12 -8.86
C ALA A 468 15.16 2.44 -10.22
N LYS A 469 14.51 1.30 -10.47
CA LYS A 469 14.52 0.64 -11.79
C LYS A 469 13.84 1.51 -12.84
N LYS A 470 12.68 2.10 -12.54
CA LYS A 470 11.95 3.03 -13.43
C LYS A 470 12.80 4.26 -13.77
N LYS A 471 13.46 4.87 -12.78
CA LYS A 471 14.37 6.02 -12.96
C LYS A 471 15.55 5.67 -13.87
N LEU A 472 16.22 4.54 -13.63
CA LEU A 472 17.36 4.12 -14.44
C LEU A 472 16.95 3.71 -15.87
N HIS A 473 15.82 3.03 -16.02
CA HIS A 473 15.24 2.66 -17.31
C HIS A 473 14.87 3.91 -18.14
N ASN A 474 14.22 4.89 -17.50
CA ASN A 474 13.87 6.17 -18.13
C ASN A 474 15.11 6.97 -18.54
N LEU A 475 16.18 6.93 -17.73
CA LEU A 475 17.44 7.59 -18.05
C LEU A 475 18.09 6.99 -19.31
N CYS A 476 18.16 5.65 -19.40
CA CYS A 476 18.71 4.96 -20.55
C CYS A 476 17.89 5.24 -21.82
N GLY A 477 16.57 5.23 -21.71
CA GLY A 477 15.67 5.62 -22.81
C GLY A 477 15.87 7.06 -23.28
N LYS A 478 15.96 8.03 -22.36
CA LYS A 478 16.23 9.45 -22.69
C LYS A 478 17.58 9.65 -23.39
N LYS A 479 18.59 8.83 -23.08
CA LYS A 479 19.96 8.94 -23.61
C LYS A 479 20.27 7.99 -24.77
N LYS A 480 19.30 7.20 -25.23
CA LYS A 480 19.49 6.14 -26.25
C LYS A 480 20.59 5.13 -25.87
N TRP A 481 20.76 4.87 -24.58
CA TRP A 481 21.66 3.82 -24.10
C TRP A 481 20.96 2.46 -24.10
N PRO A 482 21.71 1.34 -24.20
CA PRO A 482 21.17 0.03 -23.92
C PRO A 482 20.48 0.00 -22.56
N PHE A 483 19.33 -0.66 -22.48
CA PHE A 483 18.56 -0.73 -21.24
C PHE A 483 19.34 -1.49 -20.15
N PRO A 484 19.16 -1.09 -18.88
CA PRO A 484 19.89 -1.67 -17.74
C PRO A 484 19.64 -3.18 -17.63
N ASN A 485 20.71 -3.95 -17.46
CA ASN A 485 20.64 -5.39 -17.25
C ASN A 485 20.72 -5.71 -15.75
N TYR A 486 19.66 -6.30 -15.20
CA TYR A 486 19.59 -6.66 -13.79
C TYR A 486 19.83 -8.15 -13.61
N LYS A 487 20.85 -8.50 -12.83
CA LYS A 487 21.19 -9.88 -12.49
C LYS A 487 21.02 -10.10 -11.00
N ARG A 488 20.43 -11.23 -10.65
CA ARG A 488 20.37 -11.73 -9.28
C ARG A 488 21.34 -12.89 -9.15
N GLU A 489 22.27 -12.77 -8.23
CA GLU A 489 23.20 -13.84 -7.87
C GLU A 489 22.70 -14.53 -6.60
N VAL A 490 22.57 -15.86 -6.66
CA VAL A 490 22.38 -16.72 -5.49
C VAL A 490 23.66 -17.52 -5.34
N LEU A 491 24.39 -17.28 -4.26
CA LEU A 491 25.62 -17.98 -3.94
C LEU A 491 25.31 -18.98 -2.83
N ASP A 492 25.68 -20.24 -3.03
CA ASP A 492 25.45 -21.34 -2.08
C ASP A 492 26.80 -21.88 -1.57
N PRO A 493 27.52 -21.16 -0.68
CA PRO A 493 28.65 -21.72 0.03
C PRO A 493 28.19 -22.79 1.03
N PRO A 494 29.07 -23.70 1.48
CA PRO A 494 28.71 -24.92 2.22
C PRO A 494 28.00 -24.72 3.58
N GLN A 495 27.74 -23.48 4.02
CA GLN A 495 27.18 -23.17 5.34
C GLN A 495 26.00 -22.18 5.35
N SER A 496 25.69 -21.44 4.28
CA SER A 496 24.47 -20.59 4.21
C SER A 496 24.20 -20.04 2.80
N LYS A 497 22.93 -19.75 2.46
CA LYS A 497 22.54 -19.10 1.20
C LYS A 497 22.74 -17.58 1.29
N GLU A 498 23.45 -17.01 0.32
CA GLU A 498 23.67 -15.57 0.18
C GLU A 498 23.02 -15.03 -1.11
N TYR A 499 22.41 -13.84 -1.01
CA TYR A 499 21.80 -13.12 -2.13
C TYR A 499 22.57 -11.85 -2.43
N ALA A 500 22.77 -11.54 -3.72
CA ALA A 500 23.24 -10.24 -4.18
C ALA A 500 22.50 -9.81 -5.46
N PHE A 501 22.37 -8.50 -5.65
CA PHE A 501 21.78 -7.90 -6.84
C PHE A 501 22.82 -7.04 -7.53
N THR A 502 22.87 -7.15 -8.86
CA THR A 502 23.78 -6.39 -9.70
C THR A 502 22.98 -5.73 -10.82
N VAL A 503 23.28 -4.48 -11.13
CA VAL A 503 22.85 -3.83 -12.37
C VAL A 503 24.07 -3.47 -13.20
N GLU A 504 23.95 -3.64 -14.50
CA GLU A 504 24.93 -3.26 -15.49
C GLU A 504 24.28 -2.30 -16.49
N VAL A 505 24.92 -1.17 -16.74
CA VAL A 505 24.50 -0.15 -17.73
C VAL A 505 25.67 0.17 -18.62
N VAL A 506 25.46 0.14 -19.93
CA VAL A 506 26.47 0.57 -20.90
C VAL A 506 26.15 2.00 -21.31
N THR A 507 27.07 2.93 -21.07
CA THR A 507 26.90 4.34 -21.44
C THR A 507 27.25 4.59 -22.91
N GLY A 508 26.97 5.79 -23.41
CA GLY A 508 27.12 6.13 -24.84
C GLY A 508 28.56 6.10 -25.38
N ASP A 509 29.55 6.03 -24.51
CA ASP A 509 30.97 5.80 -24.80
C ASP A 509 31.34 4.31 -24.89
N GLY A 510 30.36 3.40 -24.71
CA GLY A 510 30.56 1.96 -24.78
C GLY A 510 31.15 1.34 -23.51
N VAL A 511 31.32 2.13 -22.43
CA VAL A 511 31.88 1.64 -21.17
C VAL A 511 30.77 1.00 -20.31
N PRO A 512 30.91 -0.27 -19.90
CA PRO A 512 29.98 -0.89 -18.98
C PRO A 512 30.25 -0.43 -17.54
N HIS A 513 29.23 0.12 -16.91
CA HIS A 513 29.23 0.46 -15.49
C HIS A 513 28.34 -0.53 -14.75
N SER A 514 28.88 -1.14 -13.69
CA SER A 514 28.13 -2.07 -12.85
C SER A 514 28.08 -1.61 -11.39
N VAL A 515 26.92 -1.81 -10.77
CA VAL A 515 26.70 -1.59 -9.35
C VAL A 515 26.20 -2.88 -8.75
N LYS A 516 26.85 -3.33 -7.67
CA LYS A 516 26.52 -4.55 -6.96
C LYS A 516 26.18 -4.23 -5.50
N GLY A 517 25.00 -4.70 -5.08
CA GLY A 517 24.58 -4.68 -3.67
C GLY A 517 25.39 -5.66 -2.83
N GLU A 518 25.37 -5.49 -1.51
CA GLU A 518 26.09 -6.40 -0.62
C GLU A 518 25.43 -7.76 -0.56
N LYS A 519 26.25 -8.78 -0.34
CA LYS A 519 25.77 -10.13 -0.09
C LYS A 519 25.08 -10.16 1.26
N ARG A 520 23.82 -10.60 1.29
CA ARG A 520 23.04 -10.74 2.54
C ARG A 520 22.36 -12.10 2.58
N SER A 521 22.12 -12.60 3.80
CA SER A 521 21.45 -13.88 4.05
C SER A 521 19.94 -13.81 3.77
N SER A 522 19.35 -12.61 3.80
CA SER A 522 17.96 -12.34 3.42
C SER A 522 17.87 -11.62 2.09
N ARG A 523 16.92 -12.06 1.25
CA ARG A 523 16.60 -11.40 -0.02
C ARG A 523 16.24 -9.92 0.16
N ARG A 524 15.45 -9.58 1.19
CA ARG A 524 15.02 -8.20 1.44
C ARG A 524 16.18 -7.29 1.83
N GLU A 525 17.15 -7.82 2.58
CA GLU A 525 18.35 -7.07 2.98
C GLU A 525 19.31 -6.85 1.80
N ALA A 526 19.46 -7.86 0.93
CA ALA A 526 20.24 -7.73 -0.30
C ALA A 526 19.60 -6.71 -1.26
N GLU A 527 18.27 -6.70 -1.32
CA GLU A 527 17.46 -5.74 -2.08
C GLU A 527 17.62 -4.30 -1.53
N SER A 528 17.53 -4.12 -0.21
CA SER A 528 17.76 -2.85 0.48
C SER A 528 19.18 -2.32 0.26
N SER A 529 20.20 -3.16 0.44
CA SER A 529 21.61 -2.79 0.18
C SER A 529 21.84 -2.38 -1.27
N PHE A 530 21.16 -3.03 -2.21
CA PHE A 530 21.24 -2.68 -3.61
C PHE A 530 20.61 -1.31 -3.93
N VAL A 531 19.47 -0.97 -3.31
CA VAL A 531 18.83 0.36 -3.45
C VAL A 531 19.72 1.48 -2.91
N GLN A 532 20.38 1.26 -1.77
CA GLN A 532 21.35 2.19 -1.20
C GLN A 532 22.50 2.48 -2.16
N LYS A 533 22.97 1.48 -2.93
CA LYS A 533 24.10 1.63 -3.86
C LYS A 533 23.71 2.15 -5.25
N ILE A 534 22.51 1.82 -5.74
CA ILE A 534 22.04 2.25 -7.06
C ILE A 534 21.60 3.73 -7.08
N THR A 535 21.07 4.25 -5.97
CA THR A 535 20.54 5.62 -5.92
C THR A 535 21.63 6.69 -6.10
N PRO A 536 22.79 6.63 -5.41
CA PRO A 536 23.92 7.52 -5.67
C PRO A 536 24.49 7.33 -7.07
N PHE A 537 24.49 6.11 -7.60
CA PHE A 537 24.94 5.82 -8.96
C PHE A 537 24.07 6.52 -10.01
N THR A 538 22.74 6.46 -9.87
CA THR A 538 21.84 7.19 -10.78
C THR A 538 22.04 8.71 -10.71
N ARG A 539 22.33 9.26 -9.52
CA ARG A 539 22.67 10.68 -9.33
C ARG A 539 24.04 11.06 -9.89
N GLY A 540 25.06 10.23 -9.69
CA GLY A 540 26.43 10.44 -10.22
C GLY A 540 26.45 10.44 -11.74
N VAL A 541 25.72 9.51 -12.37
CA VAL A 541 25.53 9.48 -13.83
C VAL A 541 24.72 10.70 -14.31
N LEU A 542 23.75 11.20 -13.53
CA LEU A 542 23.06 12.47 -13.83
C LEU A 542 23.99 13.70 -13.72
N CYS A 543 24.95 13.72 -12.78
CA CYS A 543 25.85 14.85 -12.54
C CYS A 543 26.91 15.02 -13.65
N LEU A 544 27.25 13.93 -14.35
CA LEU A 544 28.04 13.98 -15.58
C LEU A 544 27.30 14.72 -16.73
N VAL A 545 25.97 14.81 -16.67
CA VAL A 545 25.14 15.44 -17.71
C VAL A 545 25.08 16.96 -17.55
N THR A 546 25.17 17.50 -16.33
CA THR A 546 25.11 18.95 -16.10
C THR A 546 26.47 19.65 -16.26
N SER A 547 27.56 18.89 -16.22
CA SER A 547 28.94 19.41 -16.23
C SER A 547 29.63 19.37 -17.60
N SER A 548 28.93 18.96 -18.67
CA SER A 548 29.46 18.99 -20.05
C SER A 548 29.62 20.40 -20.65
N GLN A 549 29.36 21.46 -19.88
CA GLN A 549 29.48 22.86 -20.35
C GLN A 549 30.65 23.67 -19.74
N ARG A 550 31.44 23.17 -18.76
CA ARG A 550 32.63 23.91 -18.29
C ARG A 550 33.81 23.01 -17.90
N SER A 551 34.91 23.24 -18.62
CA SER A 551 36.34 23.05 -18.30
C SER A 551 36.81 21.72 -17.69
N ASN A 552 37.70 21.06 -18.44
CA ASN A 552 38.62 20.00 -17.97
C ASN A 552 39.63 20.57 -16.95
N TYR A 553 40.26 19.67 -16.18
CA TYR A 553 41.20 19.92 -15.05
C TYR A 553 40.58 20.06 -13.66
N LYS A 554 39.74 19.08 -13.26
CA LYS A 554 39.51 18.71 -11.83
C LYS A 554 38.72 17.40 -11.65
N LYS A 555 38.55 16.60 -12.72
CA LYS A 555 37.59 15.47 -12.76
C LYS A 555 38.11 14.19 -12.10
N ASP A 556 39.42 13.99 -12.00
CA ASP A 556 39.97 12.71 -11.51
C ASP A 556 40.10 12.61 -9.98
N ALA A 557 40.06 13.74 -9.25
CA ALA A 557 40.21 13.73 -7.80
C ALA A 557 38.91 13.42 -7.03
N PHE A 558 37.74 13.74 -7.61
CA PHE A 558 36.44 13.50 -6.96
C PHE A 558 35.94 12.07 -7.13
N PHE A 559 36.34 11.39 -8.22
CA PHE A 559 35.93 10.01 -8.50
C PHE A 559 36.65 8.98 -7.61
N HIS A 560 37.86 9.28 -7.16
CA HIS A 560 38.63 8.32 -6.36
C HIS A 560 38.18 8.25 -4.89
N ILE A 561 37.53 9.31 -4.38
CA ILE A 561 37.10 9.40 -2.97
C ILE A 561 35.75 8.69 -2.72
N ILE A 562 34.89 8.56 -3.74
CA ILE A 562 33.54 7.98 -3.57
C ILE A 562 33.51 6.46 -3.83
N MET A 563 34.52 5.89 -4.50
CA MET A 563 34.52 4.47 -4.90
C MET A 563 35.40 3.55 -4.03
N VAL A 564 36.10 4.09 -3.01
CA VAL A 564 36.94 3.30 -2.07
C VAL A 564 36.50 3.48 -0.60
N GLY A 565 35.28 3.96 -0.37
CA GLY A 565 34.64 4.03 0.96
C GLY A 565 33.65 2.90 1.17
#